data_AF-A0A957F7G3-F1
#
_entry.id   AF-A0A957F7G3-F1
#
_cell.length_a   1.000
_cell.length_b   1.000
_cell.length_c   1.000
_cell.angle_alpha   90.00
_cell.angle_beta   90.00
_cell.angle_gamma   90.00
#
_symmetry.space_group_name_H-M   'P 1'
#
loop_
_entity.id
_entity.type
_entity.pdbx_description
1 polymer ?
#
loop_
_entity_poly.entity_id
_entity_poly.type
_entity_poly.pdbx_seq_one_letter_code
_entity_poly.pdbx_strand_id
1 'polypeptide(L)'
;PVGQLNLRMLQTLSCAFPGVPVGYSGHEVGLAPSWAAVALGATFIERHVTLDRAMWGSDQAASVEVMGMHHLVRDVRDIEKALGDGVKRVYDTELAARQKLRRVPVNGSGMEK
;
A
#
# COMPACT_ATOMS: atom_id res chain seq x y z
N PRO A 1 -5.26 10.72 15.34
CA PRO A 1 -6.37 10.72 14.35
C PRO A 1 -5.82 10.68 12.91
N VAL A 2 -6.55 10.11 11.94
CA VAL A 2 -6.02 9.91 10.56
C VAL A 2 -5.58 11.22 9.90
N GLY A 3 -6.34 12.31 10.04
CA GLY A 3 -6.00 13.62 9.47
C GLY A 3 -4.76 14.30 10.07
N GLN A 4 -4.16 13.73 11.11
CA GLN A 4 -3.00 14.29 11.82
C GLN A 4 -1.73 13.43 11.68
N LEU A 5 -1.75 12.36 10.87
CA LEU A 5 -0.61 11.43 10.77
C LEU A 5 0.54 11.95 9.90
N ASN A 6 0.25 12.79 8.90
CA ASN A 6 1.24 13.39 8.01
C ASN A 6 2.28 12.41 7.44
N LEU A 7 1.83 11.33 6.79
CA LEU A 7 2.74 10.29 6.25
C LEU A 7 3.76 10.82 5.22
N ARG A 8 3.51 11.97 4.59
CA ARG A 8 4.50 12.63 3.70
C ARG A 8 5.79 13.01 4.42
N MET A 9 5.79 13.09 5.76
CA MET A 9 7.00 13.29 6.56
C MET A 9 8.05 12.19 6.32
N LEU A 10 7.63 10.97 5.94
CA LEU A 10 8.56 9.90 5.57
C LEU A 10 9.51 10.32 4.44
N GLN A 11 8.96 10.94 3.39
CA GLN A 11 9.73 11.44 2.27
C GLN A 11 10.59 12.64 2.66
N THR A 12 10.06 13.56 3.48
CA THR A 12 10.82 14.68 4.02
C THR A 12 12.05 14.21 4.80
N LEU A 13 11.89 13.24 5.70
CA LEU A 13 12.99 12.67 6.48
C LEU A 13 13.98 11.93 5.57
N SER A 14 13.48 11.15 4.59
CA SER A 14 14.35 10.43 3.66
C SER A 14 15.20 11.37 2.80
N CYS A 15 14.68 12.54 2.42
CA CYS A 15 15.43 13.56 1.69
C CYS A 15 16.42 14.31 2.61
N ALA A 16 16.01 14.61 3.84
CA ALA A 16 16.84 15.36 4.79
C ALA A 16 18.02 14.52 5.32
N PHE A 17 17.86 13.20 5.41
CA PHE A 17 18.87 12.27 5.91
C PHE A 17 19.16 11.15 4.90
N PRO A 18 19.84 11.45 3.78
CA PRO A 18 20.14 10.46 2.76
C PRO A 18 20.94 9.28 3.32
N GLY A 19 20.54 8.05 2.97
CA GLY A 19 21.20 6.82 3.42
C GLY A 19 20.79 6.35 4.83
N VAL A 20 19.98 7.11 5.55
CA VAL A 20 19.43 6.70 6.85
C VAL A 20 18.04 6.05 6.63
N PRO A 21 17.82 4.81 7.11
CA PRO A 21 16.50 4.18 7.04
C PRO A 21 15.45 4.98 7.80
N VAL A 22 14.32 5.27 7.15
CA VAL A 22 13.17 5.95 7.75
C VAL A 22 12.02 4.95 7.85
N GLY A 23 11.33 4.94 8.99
CA GLY A 23 10.18 4.07 9.23
C GLY A 23 8.99 4.83 9.81
N TYR A 24 7.92 4.10 10.12
CA TYR A 24 6.68 4.64 10.65
C TYR A 24 6.25 3.91 11.93
N SER A 25 6.08 4.65 13.02
CA SER A 25 5.45 4.15 14.25
C SER A 25 4.04 4.75 14.36
N GLY A 26 3.03 3.89 14.44
CA GLY A 26 1.62 4.27 14.37
C GLY A 26 0.85 4.03 15.66
N HIS A 27 0.05 5.02 16.07
CA HIS A 27 -0.85 4.97 17.23
C HIS A 27 -2.33 5.18 16.84
N GLU A 28 -2.63 5.12 15.54
CA GLU A 28 -3.98 5.24 15.00
C GLU A 28 -4.76 3.92 15.04
N VAL A 29 -6.08 3.99 15.03
CA VAL A 29 -6.92 2.79 14.87
C VAL A 29 -6.89 2.32 13.41
N GLY A 30 -6.74 1.00 13.22
CA GLY A 30 -6.71 0.36 11.91
C GLY A 30 -5.31 0.24 11.32
N LEU A 31 -5.22 -0.38 10.14
CA LEU A 31 -3.93 -0.74 9.51
C LEU A 31 -3.60 0.05 8.25
N ALA A 32 -4.61 0.72 7.65
CA ALA A 32 -4.45 1.40 6.37
C ALA A 32 -3.30 2.42 6.35
N PRO A 33 -3.07 3.24 7.40
CA PRO A 33 -1.94 4.16 7.39
C PRO A 33 -0.58 3.48 7.48
N SER A 34 -0.48 2.33 8.16
CA SER A 34 0.74 1.52 8.19
C SER A 34 1.08 0.92 6.82
N TRP A 35 0.07 0.42 6.09
CA TRP A 35 0.25 -0.04 4.71
C TRP A 35 0.63 1.10 3.75
N ALA A 36 -0.02 2.25 3.89
CA ALA A 36 0.31 3.44 3.12
C ALA A 36 1.74 3.92 3.39
N ALA A 37 2.20 3.85 4.66
CA ALA A 37 3.56 4.19 5.02
C ALA A 37 4.59 3.31 4.29
N VAL A 38 4.35 1.99 4.21
CA VAL A 38 5.20 1.08 3.42
C VAL A 38 5.21 1.47 1.94
N ALA A 39 4.04 1.71 1.35
CA ALA A 39 3.95 2.14 -0.05
C ALA A 39 4.66 3.49 -0.31
N LEU A 40 4.80 4.34 0.71
CA LEU A 40 5.53 5.61 0.65
C LEU A 40 7.04 5.48 0.94
N GLY A 41 7.53 4.26 1.20
CA GLY A 41 8.96 3.98 1.39
C GLY A 41 9.41 3.83 2.84
N ALA A 42 8.49 3.65 3.80
CA ALA A 42 8.89 3.27 5.15
C ALA A 42 9.61 1.91 5.14
N THR A 43 10.78 1.85 5.77
CA THR A 43 11.65 0.67 5.83
C THR A 43 11.36 -0.23 7.03
N PHE A 44 10.66 0.29 8.04
CA PHE A 44 10.17 -0.46 9.19
C PHE A 44 8.84 0.13 9.66
N ILE A 45 7.98 -0.73 10.22
CA ILE A 45 6.69 -0.37 10.80
C ILE A 45 6.66 -0.81 12.25
N GLU A 46 6.21 0.07 13.14
CA GLU A 46 6.03 -0.20 14.55
C GLU A 46 4.57 0.04 14.95
N ARG A 47 4.02 -0.89 15.72
CA ARG A 47 2.64 -0.88 16.20
C ARG A 47 2.58 -1.54 17.58
N HIS A 48 1.77 -0.97 18.48
CA HIS A 48 1.43 -1.65 19.72
C HIS A 48 0.56 -2.88 19.41
N VAL A 49 0.78 -3.96 20.15
CA VAL A 49 0.02 -5.21 20.05
C VAL A 49 -0.74 -5.47 21.35
N THR A 50 -1.95 -6.02 21.24
CA THR A 50 -2.77 -6.44 22.38
C THR A 50 -3.43 -7.79 22.13
N LEU A 51 -3.85 -8.45 23.22
CA LEU A 51 -4.69 -9.64 23.17
C LEU A 51 -6.17 -9.27 22.99
N ASP A 52 -6.60 -8.15 23.55
CA ASP A 52 -7.97 -7.64 23.47
C ASP A 52 -7.95 -6.12 23.73
N ARG A 53 -8.53 -5.36 22.79
CA ARG A 53 -8.58 -3.89 22.84
C ARG A 53 -9.47 -3.34 23.96
N ALA A 54 -10.32 -4.18 24.55
CA ALA A 54 -11.16 -3.84 25.70
C ALA A 54 -10.44 -4.04 27.06
N MET A 55 -9.20 -4.56 27.06
CA MET A 55 -8.40 -4.66 28.28
C MET A 55 -8.11 -3.30 28.91
N TRP A 56 -7.75 -3.31 30.20
CA TRP A 56 -7.38 -2.10 30.91
C TRP A 56 -6.07 -1.51 30.36
N GLY A 57 -6.00 -0.18 30.30
CA GLY A 57 -4.85 0.58 29.83
C GLY A 57 -5.19 1.51 28.66
N SER A 58 -4.58 2.70 28.64
CA SER A 58 -4.86 3.74 27.63
C SER A 58 -4.54 3.30 26.21
N ASP A 59 -3.53 2.44 26.05
CA ASP A 59 -2.99 2.08 24.74
C ASP A 59 -3.74 0.92 24.10
N GLN A 60 -4.56 0.19 24.86
CA GLN A 60 -5.25 -1.01 24.40
C GLN A 60 -6.20 -0.69 23.23
N ALA A 61 -6.96 0.38 23.35
CA ALA A 61 -7.94 0.77 22.33
C ALA A 61 -7.30 1.12 20.98
N ALA A 62 -6.06 1.63 20.97
CA ALA A 62 -5.31 1.97 19.76
C ALA A 62 -4.42 0.83 19.24
N SER A 63 -4.16 -0.18 20.07
CA SER A 63 -3.31 -1.32 19.76
C SER A 63 -3.94 -2.24 18.71
N VAL A 64 -3.09 -3.04 18.08
CA VAL A 64 -3.46 -4.04 17.08
C VAL A 64 -3.60 -5.39 17.75
N GLU A 65 -4.71 -6.09 17.54
CA GLU A 65 -4.83 -7.47 18.04
C GLU A 65 -3.94 -8.43 17.26
N VAL A 66 -3.65 -9.60 17.83
CA VAL A 66 -2.76 -10.62 17.21
C VAL A 66 -3.15 -10.93 15.75
N MET A 67 -4.45 -11.13 15.47
CA MET A 67 -4.93 -11.35 14.09
C MET A 67 -4.75 -10.13 13.19
N GLY A 68 -4.90 -8.93 13.73
CA GLY A 68 -4.58 -7.69 13.02
C GLY A 68 -3.10 -7.59 12.68
N MET A 69 -2.20 -8.07 13.55
CA MET A 69 -0.77 -8.11 13.27
C MET A 69 -0.44 -9.09 12.14
N HIS A 70 -1.10 -10.25 12.09
CA HIS A 70 -0.99 -11.18 10.96
C HIS A 70 -1.44 -10.54 9.64
N HIS A 71 -2.57 -9.83 9.63
CA HIS A 71 -3.02 -9.09 8.45
C HIS A 71 -2.05 -7.99 8.04
N LEU A 72 -1.51 -7.24 9.02
CA LEU A 72 -0.52 -6.20 8.76
C LEU A 72 0.69 -6.79 8.03
N VAL A 73 1.28 -7.87 8.55
CA VAL A 73 2.45 -8.51 7.92
C VAL A 73 2.11 -9.06 6.54
N ARG A 74 1.01 -9.81 6.39
CA ARG A 74 0.60 -10.39 5.10
C ARG A 74 0.49 -9.30 4.03
N ASP A 75 -0.25 -8.24 4.33
CA ASP A 75 -0.56 -7.20 3.36
C ASP A 75 0.67 -6.32 3.06
N VAL A 76 1.58 -6.13 4.03
CA VAL A 76 2.91 -5.53 3.75
C VAL A 76 3.68 -6.36 2.72
N ARG A 77 3.71 -7.69 2.85
CA ARG A 77 4.40 -8.56 1.88
C ARG A 77 3.74 -8.54 0.51
N ASP A 78 2.42 -8.40 0.44
CA ASP A 78 1.73 -8.30 -0.84
C ASP A 78 1.96 -6.92 -1.49
N ILE A 79 2.02 -5.83 -0.71
CA ILE A 79 2.39 -4.50 -1.19
C ILE A 79 3.81 -4.50 -1.74
N GLU A 80 4.79 -5.07 -1.04
CA GLU A 80 6.18 -5.16 -1.51
C GLU A 80 6.27 -5.85 -2.88
N LYS A 81 5.52 -6.93 -3.10
CA LYS A 81 5.45 -7.61 -4.40
C LYS A 81 4.74 -6.75 -5.46
N ALA A 82 3.69 -6.04 -5.07
CA ALA A 82 2.84 -5.27 -5.97
C ALA A 82 3.46 -3.94 -6.43
N LEU A 83 4.35 -3.34 -5.64
CA LEU A 83 5.01 -2.07 -5.98
C LEU A 83 5.79 -2.15 -7.30
N GLY A 84 6.39 -3.30 -7.59
CA GLY A 84 7.13 -3.53 -8.83
C GLY A 84 8.33 -2.60 -9.00
N ASP A 85 8.65 -2.28 -10.25
CA ASP A 85 9.83 -1.47 -10.61
C ASP A 85 9.49 -0.15 -11.34
N GLY A 86 8.20 0.19 -11.42
CA GLY A 86 7.73 1.39 -12.09
C GLY A 86 7.78 1.35 -13.62
N VAL A 87 8.19 0.24 -14.24
CA VAL A 87 8.23 0.11 -15.71
C VAL A 87 6.93 -0.49 -16.23
N LYS A 88 6.23 0.27 -17.08
CA LYS A 88 5.01 -0.21 -17.73
C LYS A 88 5.34 -1.36 -18.70
N ARG A 89 4.71 -2.51 -18.47
CA ARG A 89 4.81 -3.69 -19.34
C ARG A 89 3.42 -4.15 -19.76
N VAL A 90 3.37 -4.90 -20.87
CA VAL A 90 2.22 -5.71 -21.23
C VAL A 90 2.55 -7.13 -20.84
N TYR A 91 1.70 -7.75 -20.03
CA TYR A 91 1.89 -9.14 -19.61
C TYR A 91 1.20 -10.10 -20.59
N ASP A 92 1.71 -11.32 -20.72
CA ASP A 92 1.12 -12.34 -21.60
C ASP A 92 -0.35 -12.62 -21.27
N THR A 93 -0.69 -12.59 -19.98
CA THR A 93 -2.06 -12.73 -19.48
C THR A 93 -3.00 -11.61 -19.94
N GLU A 94 -2.47 -10.43 -20.28
CA GLU A 94 -3.24 -9.28 -20.72
C GLU A 94 -3.51 -9.29 -22.24
N LEU A 95 -2.74 -10.05 -23.03
CA LEU A 95 -2.82 -10.06 -24.49
C LEU A 95 -4.21 -10.48 -25.00
N ALA A 96 -4.77 -11.55 -24.43
CA ALA A 96 -6.08 -12.05 -24.82
C ALA A 96 -7.21 -11.06 -24.49
N ALA A 97 -7.16 -10.42 -23.32
CA ALA A 97 -8.13 -9.41 -22.92
C ALA A 97 -8.02 -8.16 -23.80
N ARG A 98 -6.79 -7.72 -24.09
CA ARG A 98 -6.51 -6.60 -24.99
C ARG A 98 -7.08 -6.83 -26.39
N GLN A 99 -6.94 -8.03 -26.96
CA GLN A 99 -7.49 -8.33 -28.28
C GLN A 99 -9.02 -8.23 -28.31
N LYS A 100 -9.70 -8.68 -27.24
CA LYS A 100 -11.17 -8.66 -27.15
C LYS A 100 -11.74 -7.27 -26.89
N LEU A 101 -11.09 -6.48 -26.03
CA LEU A 101 -11.65 -5.23 -25.50
C LEU A 101 -11.16 -3.97 -26.22
N ARG A 102 -10.04 -4.05 -26.95
CA ARG A 102 -9.49 -2.89 -27.65
C ARG A 102 -10.33 -2.62 -28.90
N ARG A 103 -10.99 -1.46 -28.93
CA ARG A 103 -11.60 -0.94 -30.16
C ARG A 103 -10.51 -0.70 -31.20
N VAL A 104 -10.59 -1.40 -32.31
CA VAL A 104 -9.82 -1.11 -33.51
C VAL A 104 -10.71 -0.24 -34.40
N PRO A 105 -10.23 0.87 -34.98
CA PRO A 105 -10.99 1.57 -35.99
C PRO A 105 -11.29 0.59 -37.12
N VAL A 106 -12.57 0.35 -37.41
CA VAL A 106 -12.95 -0.30 -38.65
C VAL A 106 -12.68 0.75 -39.72
N ASN A 107 -11.58 0.60 -40.46
CA ASN A 107 -11.43 1.34 -41.70
C ASN A 107 -12.61 0.92 -42.57
N GLY A 108 -13.55 1.84 -42.80
CA GLY A 108 -14.64 1.66 -43.74
C GLY A 108 -14.04 1.45 -45.12
N SER A 109 -13.83 0.19 -45.50
CA SER A 109 -13.77 -0.20 -46.90
C SER A 109 -15.13 0.18 -47.49
N GLY A 110 -15.11 1.07 -48.48
CA GLY A 110 -16.27 1.52 -49.21
C GLY A 110 -17.17 0.34 -49.58
N MET A 111 -18.42 0.42 -49.14
CA MET A 111 -19.50 -0.34 -49.74
C MET A 111 -19.91 0.46 -50.98
N GLU A 112 -19.27 0.20 -52.11
CA GLU A 112 -19.86 0.49 -53.41
C GLU A 112 -21.06 -0.44 -53.59
N LYS A 113 -22.27 0.14 -53.70
CA LYS A 113 -23.19 -0.03 -54.84
C LYS A 113 -24.11 1.18 -54.91
#